data_AF-A0A8B7DYW7-F1
#
_entry.id   AF-A0A8B7DYW7-F1
#
_cell.length_a   1.000
_cell.length_b   1.000
_cell.length_c   1.000
_cell.angle_alpha   90.00
_cell.angle_beta   90.00
_cell.angle_gamma   90.00
#
_symmetry.space_group_name_H-M   'P 1'
#
loop_
_entity.id
_entity.type
_entity.pdbx_description
1 polymer ?
#
loop_
_entity_poly.entity_id
_entity_poly.type
_entity_poly.pdbx_seq_one_letter_code
_entity_poly.pdbx_strand_id
1 'polypeptide(L)'
;MFTVKRTRKKIVSDETAGYNHEEALKNFECNVFNVALDNLTSQMRSRFKVIEEECSKFSFLWYLQKSQTDQDLGLKAENLAKLYPEDLCKNEFSDEVRHFFSVRRNILASEKPVELLNEVYAKGLHSIFPQMCVSLRIFLTLPVSTSEGERSFSKLAIIKDYLRSTMGQERLCYLMILSIESDLAINVNYEEVISNFAAKKARKMCLSIKN
;
A
#
# COMPACT_ATOMS: atom_id res chain seq x y z
N MET A 1 -24.35 -15.52 20.07
CA MET A 1 -23.98 -16.83 20.63
C MET A 1 -24.79 -17.90 19.91
N PHE A 2 -24.29 -18.45 18.81
CA PHE A 2 -24.89 -19.62 18.14
C PHE A 2 -23.77 -20.50 17.57
N THR A 3 -23.34 -21.47 18.37
CA THR A 3 -22.40 -22.52 17.96
C THR A 3 -23.18 -23.66 17.34
N VAL A 4 -23.18 -23.77 16.02
CA VAL A 4 -23.73 -24.94 15.33
C VAL A 4 -22.68 -26.06 15.38
N LYS A 5 -22.93 -27.07 16.22
CA LYS A 5 -22.09 -28.29 16.29
C LYS A 5 -22.28 -29.12 15.02
N ARG A 6 -21.23 -29.22 14.17
CA ARG A 6 -21.18 -30.16 13.05
C ARG A 6 -20.99 -31.58 13.59
N THR A 7 -22.01 -32.44 13.45
CA THR A 7 -21.92 -33.87 13.76
C THR A 7 -21.18 -34.60 12.63
N ARG A 8 -20.03 -35.23 12.94
CA ARG A 8 -19.35 -36.17 12.04
C ARG A 8 -20.06 -37.53 12.08
N LYS A 9 -20.70 -37.93 10.97
CA LYS A 9 -21.13 -39.31 10.78
C LYS A 9 -19.90 -40.17 10.46
N LYS A 10 -19.70 -41.25 11.21
CA LYS A 10 -18.59 -42.19 11.05
C LYS A 10 -18.83 -43.03 9.79
N ILE A 11 -17.96 -42.93 8.79
CA ILE A 11 -18.04 -43.71 7.54
C ILE A 11 -17.32 -45.04 7.80
N VAL A 12 -18.04 -46.14 7.64
CA VAL A 12 -17.48 -47.51 7.64
C VAL A 12 -16.93 -47.78 6.25
N SER A 13 -15.72 -48.33 6.18
CA SER A 13 -15.03 -48.69 4.94
C SER A 13 -15.66 -49.94 4.34
N ASP A 14 -16.33 -49.80 3.20
CA ASP A 14 -16.75 -50.92 2.34
C ASP A 14 -16.17 -50.70 0.94
N GLU A 15 -15.51 -51.72 0.40
CA GLU A 15 -14.54 -51.65 -0.70
C GLU A 15 -15.18 -51.57 -2.11
N THR A 16 -16.43 -51.11 -2.22
CA THR A 16 -17.15 -51.02 -3.51
C THR A 16 -17.97 -49.73 -3.69
N ALA A 17 -17.49 -48.60 -3.18
CA ALA A 17 -18.10 -47.30 -3.48
C ALA A 17 -17.48 -46.71 -4.74
N GLY A 18 -18.25 -46.67 -5.84
CA GLY A 18 -17.88 -45.90 -7.03
C GLY A 18 -17.51 -44.47 -6.64
N TYR A 19 -16.48 -43.92 -7.29
CA TYR A 19 -16.02 -42.55 -7.05
C TYR A 19 -17.20 -41.57 -7.17
N ASN A 20 -17.78 -41.18 -6.03
CA ASN A 20 -18.85 -40.18 -5.95
C ASN A 20 -18.25 -38.81 -6.27
N HIS A 21 -18.16 -38.49 -7.56
CA HIS A 21 -17.55 -37.27 -8.05
C HIS A 21 -18.20 -36.01 -7.42
N GLU A 22 -19.51 -36.05 -7.15
CA GLU A 22 -20.24 -34.96 -6.47
C GLU A 22 -19.81 -34.75 -5.01
N GLU A 23 -19.48 -35.83 -4.29
CA GLU A 23 -19.03 -35.75 -2.90
C GLU A 23 -17.59 -35.21 -2.83
N ALA A 24 -16.73 -35.62 -3.78
CA ALA A 24 -15.39 -35.07 -3.94
C ALA A 24 -15.41 -33.58 -4.34
N LEU A 25 -16.33 -33.17 -5.22
CA LEU A 25 -16.51 -31.75 -5.62
C LEU A 25 -16.99 -30.89 -4.46
N LYS A 26 -18.01 -31.34 -3.71
CA LYS A 26 -18.47 -30.63 -2.50
C LYS A 26 -17.39 -30.55 -1.42
N ASN A 27 -16.59 -31.60 -1.28
CA ASN A 27 -15.46 -31.63 -0.35
C ASN A 27 -14.37 -30.61 -0.75
N PHE A 28 -14.02 -30.54 -2.04
CA PHE A 28 -13.12 -29.52 -2.57
C PHE A 28 -13.68 -28.11 -2.41
N GLU A 29 -14.95 -27.90 -2.74
CA GLU A 29 -15.64 -26.60 -2.61
C GLU A 29 -15.61 -26.11 -1.15
N CYS A 30 -16.00 -26.97 -0.21
CA CYS A 30 -16.08 -26.59 1.21
C CYS A 30 -14.71 -26.43 1.88
N ASN A 31 -13.77 -27.33 1.62
CA ASN A 31 -12.53 -27.42 2.40
C ASN A 31 -11.31 -26.79 1.72
N VAL A 32 -11.37 -26.53 0.41
CA VAL A 32 -10.28 -25.89 -0.34
C VAL A 32 -10.73 -24.53 -0.85
N PHE A 33 -11.77 -24.48 -1.67
CA PHE A 33 -12.18 -23.24 -2.33
C PHE A 33 -12.72 -22.20 -1.35
N ASN A 34 -13.71 -22.55 -0.52
CA ASN A 34 -14.28 -21.64 0.47
C ASN A 34 -13.24 -21.23 1.53
N VAL A 35 -12.39 -22.16 1.96
CA VAL A 35 -11.30 -21.84 2.89
C VAL A 35 -10.31 -20.85 2.28
N ALA A 36 -9.99 -20.97 0.99
CA ALA A 36 -9.13 -20.01 0.29
C ALA A 36 -9.79 -18.62 0.19
N LEU A 37 -11.10 -18.56 -0.12
CA LEU A 37 -11.86 -17.30 -0.16
C LEU A 37 -11.99 -16.65 1.21
N ASP A 38 -12.26 -17.43 2.25
CA ASP A 38 -12.32 -16.96 3.63
C ASP A 38 -10.96 -16.41 4.08
N ASN A 39 -9.88 -17.10 3.74
CA ASN A 39 -8.52 -16.62 4.00
C ASN A 39 -8.23 -15.31 3.26
N LEU A 40 -8.55 -15.22 1.97
CA LEU A 40 -8.37 -13.99 1.18
C LEU A 40 -9.15 -12.82 1.82
N THR A 41 -10.42 -13.06 2.16
CA THR A 41 -11.31 -12.07 2.76
C THR A 41 -10.79 -11.63 4.13
N SER A 42 -10.34 -12.58 4.95
CA SER A 42 -9.75 -12.30 6.26
C SER A 42 -8.48 -11.44 6.14
N GLN A 43 -7.60 -11.78 5.20
CA GLN A 43 -6.38 -11.01 4.95
C GLN A 43 -6.68 -9.59 4.44
N MET A 44 -7.62 -9.45 3.50
CA MET A 44 -8.06 -8.13 3.03
C MET A 44 -8.63 -7.31 4.18
N ARG A 45 -9.55 -7.86 4.97
CA ARG A 45 -10.13 -7.17 6.14
C ARG A 45 -9.06 -6.76 7.15
N SER A 46 -8.11 -7.64 7.45
CA SER A 46 -7.02 -7.34 8.37
C SER A 46 -6.17 -6.17 7.87
N ARG A 47 -5.86 -6.12 6.57
CA ARG A 47 -5.10 -5.01 5.97
C ARG A 47 -5.86 -3.69 6.02
N PHE A 48 -7.14 -3.70 5.64
CA PHE A 48 -7.97 -2.49 5.70
C PHE A 48 -8.11 -1.96 7.12
N LYS A 49 -8.22 -2.84 8.11
CA LYS A 49 -8.28 -2.44 9.52
C LYS A 49 -7.01 -1.69 9.96
N VAL A 50 -5.82 -2.17 9.58
CA VAL A 50 -4.55 -1.48 9.88
C VAL A 50 -4.52 -0.10 9.22
N ILE A 51 -4.95 0.00 7.96
CA ILE A 51 -5.02 1.29 7.25
C ILE A 51 -6.00 2.25 7.95
N GLU A 52 -7.16 1.77 8.38
CA GLU A 52 -8.15 2.55 9.11
C GLU A 52 -7.60 3.04 10.46
N GLU A 53 -6.91 2.17 11.20
CA GLU A 53 -6.22 2.52 12.44
C GLU A 53 -5.14 3.59 12.21
N GLU A 54 -4.31 3.48 11.18
CA GLU A 54 -3.33 4.52 10.82
C GLU A 54 -4.00 5.82 10.41
N CYS A 55 -5.04 5.77 9.57
CA CYS A 55 -5.79 6.96 9.16
C CYS A 55 -6.44 7.67 10.35
N SER A 56 -6.91 6.91 11.34
CA SER A 56 -7.51 7.46 12.55
C SER A 56 -6.54 8.35 13.33
N LYS A 57 -5.24 8.03 13.32
CA LYS A 57 -4.20 8.82 13.98
C LYS A 57 -4.03 10.20 13.36
N PHE A 58 -4.16 10.31 12.04
CA PHE A 58 -4.00 11.57 11.30
C PHE A 58 -5.31 12.34 11.09
N SER A 59 -6.47 11.69 11.30
CA SER A 59 -7.80 12.23 11.01
C SER A 59 -8.08 13.62 11.61
N PHE A 60 -7.48 13.91 12.76
CA PHE A 60 -7.67 15.20 13.44
C PHE A 60 -7.03 16.37 12.71
N LEU A 61 -6.12 16.17 11.75
CA LEU A 61 -5.39 17.25 11.05
C LEU A 61 -6.29 18.03 10.07
N TRP A 62 -7.28 17.39 9.48
CA TRP A 62 -8.19 18.02 8.50
C TRP A 62 -9.64 18.05 8.97
N TYR A 63 -10.05 17.10 9.82
CA TYR A 63 -11.43 17.00 10.27
C TYR A 63 -11.70 17.89 11.48
N LEU A 64 -12.32 19.04 11.24
CA LEU A 64 -12.75 19.98 12.27
C LEU A 64 -14.07 19.50 12.90
N GLN A 65 -14.01 18.65 13.92
CA GLN A 65 -15.17 18.44 14.77
C GLN A 65 -15.43 19.71 15.59
N LYS A 66 -16.61 20.33 15.41
CA LYS A 66 -17.05 21.51 16.20
C LYS A 66 -17.05 21.29 17.72
N SER A 67 -16.96 20.04 18.18
CA SER A 67 -16.96 19.62 19.59
C SER A 67 -15.58 19.28 20.17
N GLN A 68 -14.49 19.33 19.39
CA GLN A 68 -13.17 18.97 19.94
C GLN A 68 -12.62 20.10 20.81
N THR A 69 -12.22 19.73 22.03
CA THR A 69 -11.57 20.64 22.98
C THR A 69 -10.10 20.84 22.58
N ASP A 70 -9.55 22.04 22.79
CA ASP A 70 -8.13 22.37 22.52
C ASP A 70 -7.14 21.42 23.22
N GLN A 71 -7.55 20.85 24.36
CA GLN A 71 -6.79 19.85 25.09
C GLN A 71 -6.72 18.50 24.35
N ASP A 72 -7.82 18.05 23.75
CA ASP A 72 -7.88 16.78 23.01
C ASP A 72 -7.02 16.85 21.75
N LEU A 73 -7.00 18.00 21.07
CA LEU A 73 -6.18 18.25 19.90
C LEU A 73 -4.69 18.15 20.23
N GLY A 74 -4.30 18.77 21.34
CA GLY A 74 -2.91 18.74 21.80
C GLY A 74 -2.45 17.33 22.18
N LEU A 75 -3.29 16.53 22.83
CA LEU A 75 -2.97 15.14 23.17
C LEU A 75 -2.78 14.27 21.91
N LYS A 76 -3.64 14.44 20.89
CA LYS A 76 -3.49 13.74 19.61
C LYS A 76 -2.22 14.15 18.87
N ALA A 77 -1.92 15.46 18.85
CA ALA A 77 -0.69 15.99 18.28
C ALA A 77 0.55 15.43 18.99
N GLU A 78 0.55 15.38 20.32
CA GLU A 78 1.65 14.79 21.10
C GLU A 78 1.85 13.30 20.79
N ASN A 79 0.76 12.55 20.64
CA ASN A 79 0.82 11.13 20.30
C ASN A 79 1.37 10.89 18.90
N LEU A 80 1.04 11.76 17.94
CA LEU A 80 1.56 11.70 16.59
C LEU A 80 3.05 12.11 16.54
N ALA A 81 3.44 13.15 17.28
CA ALA A 81 4.85 13.54 17.39
C ALA A 81 5.73 12.46 18.06
N LYS A 82 5.18 11.68 19.00
CA LYS A 82 5.88 10.50 19.55
C LYS A 82 6.10 9.40 18.51
N LEU A 83 5.22 9.28 17.52
CA LEU A 83 5.34 8.29 16.46
C LEU A 83 6.39 8.67 15.42
N TYR A 84 6.60 9.98 15.19
CA TYR A 84 7.56 10.53 14.23
C TYR A 84 8.51 11.54 14.89
N PRO A 85 9.42 11.09 15.78
CA PRO A 85 10.31 11.98 16.53
C PRO A 85 11.37 12.68 15.66
N GLU A 86 11.73 12.10 14.52
CA GLU A 86 12.68 12.68 13.56
C GLU A 86 12.04 13.81 12.73
N ASP A 87 10.72 13.74 12.50
CA ASP A 87 10.01 14.67 11.61
C ASP A 87 9.22 15.75 12.38
N LEU A 88 8.85 15.49 13.65
CA LEU A 88 7.95 16.34 14.42
C LEU A 88 8.48 16.63 15.83
N CYS A 89 8.50 17.90 16.22
CA CYS A 89 8.88 18.31 17.56
C CYS A 89 7.68 18.31 18.49
N LYS A 90 7.71 17.46 19.54
CA LYS A 90 6.55 17.21 20.42
C LYS A 90 5.86 18.47 20.96
N ASN A 91 6.64 19.39 21.52
CA ASN A 91 6.09 20.57 22.21
C ASN A 91 5.58 21.60 21.20
N GLU A 92 6.39 21.89 20.17
CA GLU A 92 6.06 22.88 19.15
C GLU A 92 4.89 22.43 18.26
N PHE A 93 4.83 21.15 17.91
CA PHE A 93 3.74 20.62 17.06
C PHE A 93 2.37 20.79 17.71
N SER A 94 2.26 20.54 19.02
CA SER A 94 1.00 20.66 19.76
C SER A 94 0.46 22.09 19.72
N ASP A 95 1.35 23.07 19.90
CA ASP A 95 1.00 24.49 19.86
C ASP A 95 0.74 24.99 18.43
N GLU A 96 1.53 24.53 17.46
CA GLU A 96 1.35 24.81 16.04
C GLU A 96 -0.02 24.31 15.55
N VAL A 97 -0.41 23.08 15.93
CA VAL A 97 -1.72 22.49 15.62
C VAL A 97 -2.83 23.35 16.20
N ARG A 98 -2.77 23.72 17.49
CA ARG A 98 -3.80 24.58 18.11
C ARG A 98 -3.95 25.92 17.39
N HIS A 99 -2.82 26.56 17.09
CA HIS A 99 -2.83 27.83 16.38
C HIS A 99 -3.37 27.68 14.95
N PHE A 100 -2.94 26.64 14.23
CA PHE A 100 -3.44 26.33 12.90
C PHE A 100 -4.96 26.18 12.89
N PHE A 101 -5.54 25.45 13.84
CA PHE A 101 -6.98 25.26 13.95
C PHE A 101 -7.74 26.55 14.29
N SER A 102 -7.14 27.48 15.03
CA SER A 102 -7.70 28.80 15.29
C SER A 102 -7.82 29.65 14.01
N VAL A 103 -6.79 29.61 13.16
CA VAL A 103 -6.72 30.36 11.90
C VAL A 103 -7.58 29.69 10.82
N ARG A 104 -7.54 28.34 10.78
CA ARG A 104 -8.30 27.51 9.85
C ARG A 104 -9.78 27.84 9.85
N ARG A 105 -10.39 27.99 11.03
CA ARG A 105 -11.82 28.32 11.18
C ARG A 105 -12.27 29.53 10.38
N ASN A 106 -11.38 30.47 10.11
CA ASN A 106 -11.69 31.72 9.41
C ASN A 106 -11.18 31.76 7.97
N ILE A 107 -10.17 30.96 7.62
CA ILE A 107 -9.40 31.13 6.38
C ILE A 107 -9.45 29.90 5.46
N LEU A 108 -9.56 28.68 5.98
CA LEU A 108 -9.45 27.45 5.17
C LEU A 108 -10.76 26.64 5.21
N ALA A 109 -11.23 26.22 4.04
CA ALA A 109 -12.51 25.53 3.89
C ALA A 109 -12.37 24.06 3.49
N SER A 110 -11.24 23.66 2.90
CA SER A 110 -11.08 22.30 2.37
C SER A 110 -11.01 21.23 3.46
N GLU A 111 -11.89 20.23 3.36
CA GLU A 111 -11.91 19.05 4.22
C GLU A 111 -10.95 17.95 3.75
N LYS A 112 -10.52 17.97 2.48
CA LYS A 112 -9.60 16.96 1.95
C LYS A 112 -8.14 17.29 2.25
N PRO A 113 -7.30 16.32 2.66
CA PRO A 113 -5.90 16.57 3.00
C PRO A 113 -5.06 17.17 1.86
N VAL A 114 -5.27 16.71 0.62
CA VAL A 114 -4.54 17.23 -0.56
C VAL A 114 -4.93 18.67 -0.86
N GLU A 115 -6.22 18.96 -0.90
CA GLU A 115 -6.74 20.31 -1.16
C GLU A 115 -6.29 21.28 -0.07
N LEU A 116 -6.33 20.82 1.19
CA LEU A 116 -5.85 21.58 2.32
C LEU A 116 -4.37 21.95 2.19
N LEU A 117 -3.51 20.98 1.87
CA LEU A 117 -2.09 21.24 1.70
C LEU A 117 -1.87 22.30 0.61
N ASN A 118 -2.56 22.16 -0.53
CA ASN A 118 -2.48 23.13 -1.63
C ASN A 118 -2.96 24.53 -1.22
N GLU A 119 -4.03 24.66 -0.44
CA GLU A 119 -4.51 25.95 0.09
C GLU A 119 -3.47 26.62 1.00
N VAL A 120 -2.83 25.84 1.88
CA VAL A 120 -1.78 26.33 2.79
C VAL A 120 -0.60 26.89 2.00
N TYR A 121 -0.20 26.22 0.93
CA TYR A 121 0.85 26.71 0.02
C TYR A 121 0.40 27.95 -0.77
N ALA A 122 -0.81 27.94 -1.34
CA ALA A 122 -1.33 29.05 -2.13
C ALA A 122 -1.45 30.35 -1.33
N LYS A 123 -1.77 30.25 -0.03
CA LYS A 123 -1.87 31.40 0.88
C LYS A 123 -0.55 31.76 1.59
N GLY A 124 0.55 31.06 1.30
CA GLY A 124 1.85 31.34 1.92
C GLY A 124 1.96 30.97 3.41
N LEU A 125 1.03 30.15 3.92
CA LEU A 125 0.97 29.74 5.33
C LEU A 125 2.01 28.65 5.68
N HIS A 126 2.63 28.03 4.67
CA HIS A 126 3.60 26.94 4.83
C HIS A 126 4.84 27.31 5.65
N SER A 127 5.24 28.58 5.67
CA SER A 127 6.36 29.07 6.48
C SER A 127 5.99 29.30 7.95
N ILE A 128 4.71 29.54 8.21
CA ILE A 128 4.16 29.77 9.56
C ILE A 128 3.84 28.43 10.23
N PHE A 129 3.37 27.45 9.44
CA PHE A 129 2.95 26.13 9.91
C PHE A 129 3.75 24.99 9.23
N PRO A 130 5.08 24.90 9.47
CA PRO A 130 5.93 23.93 8.82
C PRO A 130 5.65 22.48 9.28
N GLN A 131 5.41 22.24 10.57
CA GLN A 131 5.21 20.88 11.09
C GLN A 131 3.82 20.33 10.71
N MET A 132 2.83 21.20 10.55
CA MET A 132 1.55 20.87 9.93
C MET A 132 1.71 20.44 8.46
N CYS A 133 2.54 21.14 7.70
CA CYS A 133 2.82 20.74 6.32
C CYS A 133 3.56 19.39 6.26
N VAL A 134 4.52 19.15 7.15
CA VAL A 134 5.24 17.87 7.26
C VAL A 134 4.26 16.74 7.57
N SER A 135 3.44 16.88 8.61
CA SER A 135 2.48 15.85 9.00
C SER A 135 1.43 15.55 7.92
N LEU A 136 0.93 16.57 7.21
CA LEU A 136 0.05 16.39 6.05
C LEU A 136 0.76 15.65 4.90
N ARG A 137 2.02 15.97 4.61
CA ARG A 137 2.80 15.26 3.59
C ARG A 137 3.03 13.79 3.98
N ILE A 138 3.40 13.52 5.24
CA ILE A 138 3.54 12.15 5.75
C ILE A 138 2.25 11.37 5.48
N PHE A 139 1.09 11.94 5.84
CA PHE A 139 -0.20 11.31 5.59
C PHE A 139 -0.47 11.05 4.10
N LEU A 140 -0.19 12.03 3.24
CA LEU A 140 -0.41 11.89 1.79
C LEU A 140 0.52 10.88 1.12
N THR A 141 1.68 10.62 1.71
CA THR A 141 2.61 9.58 1.25
C THR A 141 2.32 8.19 1.80
N LEU A 142 1.45 8.07 2.82
CA LEU A 142 1.04 6.76 3.29
C LEU A 142 0.26 6.05 2.18
N PRO A 143 0.50 4.75 1.94
CA PRO A 143 -0.28 3.96 1.00
C PRO A 143 -1.67 3.68 1.58
N VAL A 144 -2.51 4.71 1.62
CA VAL A 144 -3.88 4.65 2.13
C VAL A 144 -4.83 4.07 1.07
N SER A 145 -4.45 4.14 -0.21
CA SER A 145 -5.24 3.64 -1.32
C SER A 145 -4.61 2.41 -1.97
N THR A 146 -5.43 1.41 -2.28
CA THR A 146 -5.02 0.18 -2.98
C THR A 146 -4.73 0.39 -4.48
N SER A 147 -4.82 1.63 -4.98
CA SER A 147 -4.74 1.95 -6.41
C SER A 147 -3.36 1.64 -7.02
N GLU A 148 -2.26 1.78 -6.25
CA GLU A 148 -0.92 1.37 -6.72
C GLU A 148 -0.84 -0.14 -6.99
N GLY A 149 -1.58 -0.94 -6.21
CA GLY A 149 -1.71 -2.37 -6.44
C GLY A 149 -2.34 -2.64 -7.80
N GLU A 150 -3.44 -1.97 -8.13
CA GLU A 150 -4.16 -2.16 -9.40
C GLU A 150 -3.29 -1.85 -10.63
N ARG A 151 -2.53 -0.74 -10.59
CA ARG A 151 -1.58 -0.39 -11.66
C ARG A 151 -0.52 -1.49 -11.82
N SER A 152 0.07 -1.94 -10.72
CA SER A 152 1.10 -2.98 -10.73
C SER A 152 0.56 -4.33 -11.23
N PHE A 153 -0.64 -4.72 -10.80
CA PHE A 153 -1.30 -5.95 -11.26
C PHE A 153 -1.71 -5.89 -12.73
N SER A 154 -2.17 -4.73 -13.21
CA SER A 154 -2.46 -4.52 -14.64
C SER A 154 -1.21 -4.71 -15.49
N LYS A 155 -0.07 -4.10 -15.09
CA LYS A 155 1.21 -4.31 -15.79
C LYS A 155 1.71 -5.74 -15.68
N LEU A 156 1.54 -6.37 -14.51
CA LEU A 156 1.91 -7.77 -14.30
C LEU A 156 1.16 -8.70 -15.25
N ALA A 157 -0.14 -8.48 -15.47
CA ALA A 157 -0.95 -9.28 -16.41
C ALA A 157 -0.45 -9.17 -17.85
N ILE A 158 0.07 -8.01 -18.27
CA ILE A 158 0.63 -7.78 -19.60
C ILE A 158 2.03 -8.42 -19.75
N ILE A 159 2.83 -8.37 -18.69
CA ILE A 159 4.22 -8.87 -18.70
C ILE A 159 4.27 -10.40 -18.56
N LYS A 160 3.40 -10.96 -17.71
CA LYS A 160 3.32 -12.39 -17.42
C LYS A 160 2.18 -13.01 -18.21
N ASP A 161 2.44 -13.24 -19.49
CA ASP A 161 1.54 -14.01 -20.37
C ASP A 161 1.87 -15.51 -20.35
N TYR A 162 1.05 -16.30 -21.04
CA TYR A 162 1.19 -17.76 -21.09
C TYR A 162 2.58 -18.21 -21.59
N LEU A 163 3.12 -17.52 -22.59
CA LEU A 163 4.41 -17.83 -23.20
C LEU A 163 5.61 -17.45 -22.30
N ARG A 164 5.41 -16.48 -21.40
CA ARG A 164 6.43 -16.00 -20.45
C ARG A 164 6.21 -16.52 -19.02
N SER A 165 5.38 -17.55 -18.85
CA SER A 165 5.00 -18.11 -17.55
C SER A 165 6.17 -18.71 -16.76
N THR A 166 7.24 -19.12 -17.43
CA THR A 166 8.46 -19.71 -16.83
C THR A 166 9.56 -18.70 -16.49
N MET A 167 9.29 -17.40 -16.64
CA MET A 167 10.27 -16.35 -16.36
C MET A 167 10.63 -16.28 -14.87
N GLY A 168 11.92 -16.14 -14.57
CA GLY A 168 12.42 -15.96 -13.21
C GLY A 168 11.96 -14.64 -12.57
N GLN A 169 11.83 -14.65 -11.24
CA GLN A 169 11.29 -13.53 -10.47
C GLN A 169 12.09 -12.23 -10.64
N GLU A 170 13.41 -12.29 -10.67
CA GLU A 170 14.26 -11.10 -10.87
C GLU A 170 13.94 -10.41 -12.20
N ARG A 171 13.89 -11.19 -13.29
CA ARG A 171 13.58 -10.66 -14.62
C ARG A 171 12.16 -10.07 -14.66
N LEU A 172 11.21 -10.71 -13.98
CA LEU A 172 9.84 -10.19 -13.86
C LEU A 172 9.83 -8.82 -13.16
N CYS A 173 10.51 -8.70 -12.02
CA CYS A 173 10.60 -7.45 -11.27
C CYS A 173 11.21 -6.32 -12.11
N TYR A 174 12.32 -6.58 -12.80
CA TYR A 174 12.95 -5.56 -13.66
C TYR A 174 12.05 -5.09 -14.80
N LEU A 175 11.34 -6.02 -15.46
CA LEU A 175 10.37 -5.66 -16.50
C LEU A 175 9.18 -4.88 -15.95
N MET A 176 8.73 -5.21 -14.73
CA MET A 176 7.64 -4.51 -14.07
C MET A 176 8.03 -3.06 -13.77
N ILE A 177 9.23 -2.84 -13.22
CA ILE A 177 9.78 -1.50 -12.96
C ILE A 177 9.84 -0.68 -14.25
N LEU A 178 10.40 -1.23 -15.33
CA LEU A 178 10.48 -0.55 -16.63
C LEU A 178 9.10 -0.20 -17.21
N SER A 179 8.07 -0.99 -16.91
CA SER A 179 6.71 -0.81 -17.42
C SER A 179 5.86 0.15 -16.58
N ILE A 180 6.12 0.22 -15.27
CA ILE A 180 5.52 1.20 -14.35
C ILE A 180 6.14 2.57 -14.60
N GLU A 181 7.48 2.61 -14.68
CA GLU A 181 8.27 3.83 -14.90
C GLU A 181 8.57 4.05 -16.39
N SER A 182 7.61 3.75 -17.28
CA SER A 182 7.82 3.80 -18.72
C SER A 182 8.25 5.20 -19.20
N ASP A 183 7.71 6.24 -18.57
CA ASP A 183 8.01 7.63 -18.92
C ASP A 183 9.47 7.99 -18.65
N LEU A 184 10.05 7.43 -17.59
CA LEU A 184 11.48 7.56 -17.29
C LEU A 184 12.32 6.64 -18.18
N ALA A 185 11.85 5.42 -18.45
CA ALA A 185 12.55 4.43 -19.25
C ALA A 185 12.80 4.90 -20.69
N ILE A 186 11.87 5.67 -21.28
CA ILE A 186 12.01 6.25 -22.63
C ILE A 186 13.17 7.25 -22.69
N ASN A 187 13.46 7.95 -21.60
CA ASN A 187 14.54 8.94 -21.54
C ASN A 187 15.93 8.31 -21.33
N VAL A 188 16.02 6.99 -21.14
CA VAL A 188 17.28 6.29 -20.97
C VAL A 188 17.99 6.14 -22.31
N ASN A 189 19.28 6.47 -22.37
CA ASN A 189 20.09 6.28 -23.57
C ASN A 189 20.36 4.79 -23.83
N TYR A 190 19.61 4.20 -24.77
CA TYR A 190 19.76 2.79 -25.13
C TYR A 190 21.14 2.45 -25.71
N GLU A 191 21.82 3.37 -26.41
CA GLU A 191 23.14 3.10 -26.97
C GLU A 191 24.18 2.89 -25.86
N GLU A 192 24.10 3.69 -24.80
CA GLU A 192 24.93 3.56 -23.61
C GLU A 192 24.64 2.26 -22.86
N VAL A 193 23.37 1.89 -22.73
CA VAL A 193 22.98 0.62 -22.08
C VAL A 193 23.49 -0.57 -22.89
N ILE A 194 23.38 -0.54 -24.22
CA ILE A 194 23.86 -1.61 -25.11
C ILE A 194 25.37 -1.73 -25.02
N SER A 195 26.12 -0.62 -25.07
CA SER A 195 27.58 -0.64 -24.98
C SER A 195 28.05 -1.18 -23.63
N ASN A 196 27.43 -0.75 -22.53
CA ASN A 196 27.69 -1.24 -21.18
C ASN A 196 27.37 -2.74 -21.03
N PHE A 197 26.25 -3.20 -21.60
CA PHE A 197 25.88 -4.61 -21.60
C PHE A 197 26.88 -5.45 -22.40
N ALA A 198 27.28 -4.99 -23.59
CA ALA A 198 28.27 -5.63 -24.43
C ALA A 198 29.63 -5.73 -23.71
N ALA A 199 30.10 -4.65 -23.08
CA ALA A 199 31.35 -4.64 -22.31
C ALA A 199 31.33 -5.60 -21.11
N LYS A 200 30.17 -5.78 -20.44
CA LYS A 200 30.00 -6.76 -19.35
C LYS A 200 29.93 -8.20 -19.87
N LYS A 201 29.34 -8.44 -21.05
CA LYS A 201 29.18 -9.78 -21.63
C LYS A 201 30.43 -10.27 -22.36
N ALA A 202 31.19 -9.37 -22.98
CA ALA A 202 32.47 -9.67 -23.65
C ALA A 202 33.50 -10.32 -22.70
N ARG A 203 33.47 -9.98 -21.41
CA ARG A 203 34.29 -10.61 -20.37
C ARG A 203 33.98 -12.09 -20.09
N LYS A 204 32.93 -12.68 -20.69
CA LYS A 204 32.64 -14.12 -20.58
C LYS A 204 33.10 -14.95 -21.79
N MET A 205 33.58 -14.33 -22.87
CA MET A 205 34.05 -15.07 -24.05
C MET A 205 35.54 -14.78 -24.28
N CYS A 206 36.39 -15.66 -23.76
CA CYS A 206 37.80 -15.68 -24.15
C CYS A 206 37.93 -16.49 -25.45
N LEU A 207 37.87 -15.82 -26.61
CA LEU A 207 38.19 -16.46 -27.88
C LEU A 207 39.72 -16.43 -28.06
N SER A 208 40.39 -17.48 -27.59
CA SER A 208 41.76 -17.76 -28.00
C SER A 208 41.70 -18.33 -29.43
N ILE A 209 41.91 -17.46 -30.41
CA ILE A 209 42.23 -17.88 -31.77
C ILE A 209 43.73 -18.19 -31.74
N LYS A 210 44.07 -19.48 -31.70
CA LYS A 210 45.44 -19.94 -31.96
C LYS A 210 45.67 -19.90 -33.47
N ASN A 211 46.58 -19.04 -33.90
CA ASN A 211 47.25 -19.17 -35.20
C ASN A 211 48.20 -20.36 -35.20
#